data_AF-X1QYN4-F1
#
_entry.id   AF-X1QYN4-F1
#
_cell.length_a   1.000
_cell.length_b   1.000
_cell.length_c   1.000
_cell.angle_alpha   90.00
_cell.angle_beta   90.00
_cell.angle_gamma   90.00
#
_symmetry.space_group_name_H-M   'P 1'
#
loop_
_entity.id
_entity.type
_entity.pdbx_description
1 polymer ?
#
loop_
_entity_poly.entity_id
_entity_poly.type
_entity_poly.pdbx_seq_one_letter_code
_entity_poly.pdbx_strand_id
1 'polypeptide(L)'
;MGWMKKGEEFIPKYNIEKLKKLYRKERDGKAKLRLLAAILRKEGKSLDYISESIQIPKTTVHDWLSRLESKDMDGLVVQILWCHKEYR
;
A
#
# COMPACT_ATOMS: atom_id res chain seq x y z
N MET A 1 -10.05 -16.77 -2.65
CA MET A 1 -9.06 -15.79 -2.16
C MET A 1 -7.86 -15.86 -3.09
N GLY A 2 -7.59 -14.78 -3.83
CA GLY A 2 -6.51 -14.74 -4.81
C GLY A 2 -5.14 -14.79 -4.15
N TRP A 3 -4.21 -15.52 -4.75
CA TRP A 3 -2.84 -15.63 -4.29
C TRP A 3 -2.09 -14.32 -4.58
N MET A 4 -2.14 -13.38 -3.65
CA MET A 4 -1.43 -12.10 -3.79
C MET A 4 0.07 -12.31 -3.66
N LYS A 5 0.84 -11.73 -4.57
CA LYS A 5 2.30 -11.81 -4.55
C LYS A 5 2.87 -11.10 -3.31
N LYS A 6 4.08 -11.48 -2.90
CA LYS A 6 4.77 -10.92 -1.73
C LYS A 6 6.24 -10.70 -2.06
N GLY A 7 6.90 -9.81 -1.33
CA GLY A 7 8.32 -9.58 -1.52
C GLY A 7 8.62 -8.76 -2.77
N GLU A 8 9.69 -9.12 -3.47
CA GLU A 8 10.18 -8.39 -4.65
C GLU A 8 9.22 -8.46 -5.84
N GLU A 9 8.45 -9.55 -5.94
CA GLU A 9 7.39 -9.71 -6.93
C GLU A 9 6.18 -8.82 -6.69
N PHE A 10 6.01 -8.27 -5.49
CA PHE A 10 4.95 -7.31 -5.20
C PHE A 10 5.36 -5.95 -5.78
N ILE A 11 4.68 -5.51 -6.84
CA ILE A 11 4.94 -4.24 -7.53
C ILE A 11 6.42 -4.12 -7.98
N PRO A 12 6.90 -4.94 -8.93
CA PRO A 12 8.32 -5.00 -9.31
C PRO A 12 8.86 -3.66 -9.81
N LYS A 13 8.00 -2.80 -10.38
CA LYS A 13 8.35 -1.46 -10.86
C LYS A 13 8.74 -0.46 -9.76
N TYR A 14 8.36 -0.70 -8.50
CA TYR A 14 8.64 0.19 -7.39
C TYR A 14 9.63 -0.45 -6.42
N ASN A 15 10.78 0.19 -6.24
CA ASN A 15 11.75 -0.19 -5.23
C ASN A 15 11.27 0.26 -3.83
N ILE A 16 11.62 -0.51 -2.79
CA ILE A 16 11.29 -0.23 -1.40
C ILE A 16 11.78 1.16 -0.96
N GLU A 17 12.96 1.57 -1.42
CA GLU A 17 13.53 2.88 -1.11
C GLU A 17 12.69 4.03 -1.66
N LYS A 18 12.10 3.85 -2.84
CA LYS A 18 11.20 4.84 -3.46
C LYS A 18 9.90 4.96 -2.66
N LEU A 19 9.35 3.83 -2.21
CA LEU A 19 8.18 3.81 -1.33
C LEU A 19 8.47 4.47 0.02
N LYS A 20 9.62 4.17 0.65
CA LYS A 20 10.06 4.81 1.90
C LYS A 20 10.25 6.33 1.73
N LYS A 21 10.77 6.79 0.59
CA LYS A 21 10.86 8.23 0.25
C LYS A 21 9.47 8.87 0.12
N LEU A 22 8.52 8.21 -0.54
CA LEU A 22 7.13 8.69 -0.65
C LEU A 22 6.47 8.77 0.72
N TYR A 23 6.59 7.71 1.54
CA TYR A 23 6.06 7.67 2.90
C TYR A 23 6.56 8.81 3.79
N ARG A 24 7.83 9.22 3.63
CA ARG A 24 8.41 10.37 4.36
C ARG A 24 7.92 11.72 3.86
N LYS A 25 7.58 11.83 2.58
CA LYS A 25 7.09 13.07 1.96
C LYS A 25 5.57 13.25 2.15
N GLU A 26 4.85 12.15 2.30
CA GLU A 26 3.40 12.15 2.43
C GLU A 26 2.96 12.75 3.77
N ARG A 27 2.07 13.76 3.69
CA ARG A 27 1.50 14.42 4.88
C ARG A 27 0.12 13.88 5.23
N ASP A 28 -0.58 13.29 4.27
CA ASP A 28 -1.90 12.72 4.51
C ASP A 28 -1.81 11.42 5.32
N GLY A 29 -2.50 11.37 6.46
CA GLY A 29 -2.44 10.22 7.36
C GLY A 29 -2.95 8.93 6.74
N LYS A 30 -4.00 8.99 5.91
CA LYS A 30 -4.59 7.80 5.28
C LYS A 30 -3.70 7.29 4.14
N ALA A 31 -3.17 8.19 3.31
CA ALA A 31 -2.20 7.87 2.27
C ALA A 31 -0.92 7.25 2.85
N LYS A 32 -0.45 7.79 3.98
CA LYS A 32 0.72 7.30 4.71
C LYS A 32 0.54 5.87 5.20
N LEU A 33 -0.62 5.51 5.76
CA LEU A 33 -0.93 4.14 6.18
C LEU A 33 -0.97 3.16 5.00
N ARG A 34 -1.53 3.56 3.85
CA ARG A 34 -1.54 2.74 2.63
C ARG A 34 -0.14 2.48 2.10
N LEU A 35 0.71 3.52 2.08
CA LEU A 35 2.11 3.40 1.70
C LEU A 35 2.86 2.46 2.65
N LEU A 36 2.60 2.56 3.96
CA LEU A 36 3.18 1.67 4.95
C LEU A 36 2.78 0.21 4.72
N ALA A 37 1.50 -0.06 4.43
CA ALA A 37 1.04 -1.40 4.08
C ALA A 37 1.76 -1.96 2.84
N ALA A 38 1.93 -1.13 1.80
CA ALA A 38 2.65 -1.52 0.58
C ALA A 38 4.14 -1.81 0.84
N ILE A 39 4.81 -0.98 1.67
CA ILE A 39 6.20 -1.18 2.08
C ILE A 39 6.35 -2.51 2.83
N LEU A 40 5.50 -2.75 3.83
CA LEU A 40 5.57 -3.97 4.62
C LEU A 40 5.31 -5.22 3.77
N ARG A 41 4.38 -5.14 2.80
CA ARG A 41 4.13 -6.24 1.86
C ARG A 41 5.31 -6.50 0.94
N LYS A 42 5.99 -5.44 0.49
CA LYS A 42 7.25 -5.49 -0.26
C LYS A 42 8.40 -6.10 0.57
N GLU A 43 8.42 -5.86 1.89
CA GLU A 43 9.35 -6.52 2.82
C GLU A 43 8.98 -7.98 3.10
N GLY A 44 7.95 -8.52 2.46
CA GLY A 44 7.53 -9.92 2.60
C GLY A 44 6.67 -10.19 3.84
N LYS A 45 6.19 -9.15 4.54
CA LYS A 45 5.34 -9.32 5.72
C LYS A 45 3.95 -9.88 5.36
N SER A 46 3.39 -10.61 6.30
CA SER A 46 2.03 -11.15 6.23
C SER A 46 0.98 -10.06 6.44
N LEU A 47 -0.21 -10.23 5.83
CA LEU A 47 -1.32 -9.29 6.00
C LEU A 47 -1.74 -9.11 7.46
N ASP A 48 -1.57 -10.15 8.26
CA ASP A 48 -1.80 -10.16 9.70
C ASP A 48 -0.90 -9.16 10.43
N TYR A 49 0.43 -9.34 10.30
CA TYR A 49 1.41 -8.41 10.83
C TYR A 49 1.18 -6.96 10.36
N ILE A 50 0.84 -6.78 9.08
CA ILE A 50 0.54 -5.45 8.54
C ILE A 50 -0.68 -4.86 9.24
N SER A 51 -1.78 -5.62 9.30
CA SER A 51 -3.03 -5.22 9.94
C SER A 51 -2.83 -4.80 11.39
N GLU A 52 -2.07 -5.56 12.17
CA GLU A 52 -1.72 -5.24 13.55
C GLU A 52 -0.85 -3.98 13.63
N SER A 53 0.17 -3.87 12.78
CA SER A 53 1.11 -2.76 12.79
C SER A 53 0.46 -1.41 12.45
N ILE A 54 -0.57 -1.41 11.59
CA ILE A 54 -1.27 -0.18 11.19
C ILE A 54 -2.67 -0.04 11.82
N GLN A 55 -3.08 -1.00 12.65
CA GLN A 55 -4.41 -1.09 13.26
C GLN A 55 -5.58 -0.99 12.27
N ILE A 56 -5.40 -1.50 11.06
CA ILE A 56 -6.43 -1.54 10.02
C ILE A 56 -6.82 -3.01 9.78
N PRO A 57 -8.11 -3.34 9.64
CA PRO A 57 -8.54 -4.71 9.39
C PRO A 57 -7.90 -5.32 8.14
N LYS A 58 -7.54 -6.61 8.22
CA LYS A 58 -6.87 -7.38 7.15
C LYS A 58 -7.61 -7.30 5.80
N THR A 59 -8.94 -7.25 5.82
CA THR A 59 -9.78 -7.12 4.63
C THR A 59 -9.52 -5.82 3.88
N THR A 60 -9.43 -4.71 4.60
CA THR A 60 -9.09 -3.39 4.06
C THR A 60 -7.66 -3.34 3.55
N VAL A 61 -6.71 -3.92 4.30
CA VAL A 61 -5.31 -4.04 3.85
C VAL A 61 -5.23 -4.87 2.56
N HIS A 62 -5.96 -5.98 2.50
CA HIS A 62 -6.03 -6.82 1.31
C HIS A 62 -6.64 -6.07 0.11
N ASP A 63 -7.74 -5.33 0.29
CA ASP A 63 -8.33 -4.52 -0.78
C ASP A 63 -7.33 -3.48 -1.30
N TRP A 64 -6.63 -2.76 -0.42
CA TRP A 64 -5.59 -1.80 -0.82
C TRP A 64 -4.50 -2.47 -1.65
N LEU A 65 -3.92 -3.57 -1.15
CA LEU A 65 -2.83 -4.27 -1.82
C LEU A 65 -3.28 -4.95 -3.12
N SER A 66 -4.50 -5.48 -3.17
CA SER A 66 -5.07 -6.10 -4.37
C SER A 66 -5.29 -5.08 -5.49
N ARG A 67 -5.75 -3.88 -5.13
CA ARG A 67 -5.85 -2.76 -6.09
C ARG A 67 -4.49 -2.31 -6.59
N LEU A 68 -3.47 -2.35 -5.74
CA LEU A 68 -2.10 -2.01 -6.10
C LEU A 68 -1.45 -3.03 -7.04
N GLU A 69 -1.73 -4.31 -6.84
CA GLU A 69 -1.27 -5.39 -7.72
C GLU A 69 -2.01 -5.39 -9.07
N SER A 70 -3.32 -5.11 -9.05
CA SER A 70 -4.16 -5.15 -10.26
C SER A 70 -4.03 -3.92 -11.16
N LYS A 71 -3.69 -2.75 -10.60
CA LYS A 71 -3.47 -1.52 -11.37
C LYS A 71 -1.98 -1.26 -11.54
N ASP A 72 -1.44 -1.78 -12.63
CA ASP A 72 -0.11 -1.43 -13.09
C ASP A 72 -0.03 0.10 -13.33
N MET A 73 0.84 0.77 -12.57
CA MET A 73 1.30 2.17 -12.69
C MET A 73 0.45 3.38 -12.27
N ASP A 74 -0.88 3.34 -12.12
CA ASP A 74 -1.63 4.54 -11.67
C ASP A 74 -2.31 4.40 -10.30
N GLY A 75 -2.42 3.18 -9.75
CA GLY A 75 -3.18 2.93 -8.52
C GLY A 75 -2.63 3.58 -7.25
N LEU A 76 -1.30 3.67 -7.10
CA LEU A 76 -0.66 4.32 -5.93
C LEU A 76 -0.98 5.81 -5.91
N VAL A 77 -0.75 6.48 -7.03
CA VAL A 77 -0.94 7.92 -7.17
C VAL A 77 -2.43 8.24 -7.13
N VAL A 78 -3.27 7.45 -7.80
CA VAL A 78 -4.73 7.60 -7.80
C VAL A 78 -5.34 7.32 -6.43
N GLN A 79 -4.87 6.38 -5.60
CA GLN A 79 -5.39 6.21 -4.22
C GLN A 79 -4.89 7.27 -3.24
N ILE A 80 -3.68 7.79 -3.43
CA ILE A 80 -3.17 8.94 -2.68
C ILE A 80 -4.00 10.19 -3.05
N LEU A 81 -4.27 10.42 -4.35
CA LEU A 81 -5.09 11.53 -4.85
C LEU A 81 -6.59 11.38 -4.63
N TRP A 82 -7.17 10.17 -4.65
CA TRP A 82 -8.59 9.95 -4.35
C TRP A 82 -8.92 10.28 -2.90
N CYS A 83 -7.95 10.09 -1.98
CA CYS A 83 -8.11 10.55 -0.60
C CYS A 83 -8.25 12.07 -0.49
N HIS A 84 -7.64 12.80 -1.43
CA HIS A 84 -7.67 14.26 -1.50
C HIS A 84 -8.99 14.81 -2.10
N LYS A 85 -9.82 13.96 -2.74
CA LYS A 85 -11.03 14.37 -3.47
C LYS A 85 -12.34 14.10 -2.74
N GLU A 86 -12.31 13.37 -1.62
CA GLU A 86 -13.51 12.92 -0.90
C GLU A 86 -13.66 13.54 0.50
N TYR A 87 -13.20 14.78 0.66
CA TYR A 87 -13.46 15.66 1.82
C TYR A 87 -13.65 17.12 1.36
N ARG A 88 -14.52 17.34 0.36
CA ARG A 88 -15.07 18.66 0.08
C ARG A 88 -16.58 18.60 0.07
#